data_AF-A0A931V6N0-F1
#
_entry.id   AF-A0A931V6N0-F1
#
_cell.length_a   1.000
_cell.length_b   1.000
_cell.length_c   1.000
_cell.angle_alpha   90.00
_cell.angle_beta   90.00
_cell.angle_gamma   90.00
#
_symmetry.space_group_name_H-M   'P 1'
#
loop_
_entity.id
_entity.type
_entity.pdbx_description
1 polymer ?
#
loop_
_entity_poly.entity_id
_entity_poly.type
_entity_poly.pdbx_seq_one_letter_code
_entity_poly.pdbx_strand_id
1 'polypeptide(L)'
;MSREALIAQLEADGLLHRVDGRLRTTRRWQGAMMRAALRLNGLNEGSDEGADLRVPVAAALVEVYGVDTSDDTLVELIAILTPLEATL
;
A
#
# COMPACT_ATOMS: atom_id res chain seq x y z
N MET A 1 -0.53 4.94 -16.53
CA MET A 1 -0.23 3.51 -16.85
C MET A 1 -1.53 2.71 -16.78
N SER A 2 -1.63 1.55 -17.43
CA SER A 2 -2.79 0.67 -17.21
C SER A 2 -2.71 0.00 -15.83
N ARG A 3 -3.85 -0.43 -15.29
CA ARG A 3 -3.91 -1.13 -13.99
C ARG A 3 -3.05 -2.40 -13.96
N GLU A 4 -3.08 -3.20 -15.03
CA GLU A 4 -2.24 -4.40 -15.16
C GLU A 4 -0.74 -4.05 -15.19
N ALA A 5 -0.36 -2.94 -15.83
CA ALA A 5 1.03 -2.50 -15.82
C ALA A 5 1.50 -2.08 -14.42
N LEU A 6 0.62 -1.47 -13.61
CA LEU A 6 0.92 -1.15 -12.22
C LEU A 6 1.03 -2.40 -11.33
N ILE A 7 0.17 -3.40 -11.55
CA ILE A 7 0.29 -4.69 -10.85
C ILE A 7 1.61 -5.38 -11.20
N ALA A 8 1.97 -5.44 -12.49
CA ALA A 8 3.24 -6.01 -12.92
C ALA A 8 4.44 -5.27 -12.33
N GLN A 9 4.36 -3.94 -12.22
CA GLN A 9 5.38 -3.13 -11.55
C GLN A 9 5.48 -3.48 -10.05
N LEU A 10 4.36 -3.56 -9.34
CA LEU A 10 4.32 -3.96 -7.93
C LEU A 10 4.88 -5.37 -7.69
N GLU A 11 4.65 -6.30 -8.62
CA GLU A 11 5.24 -7.64 -8.59
C GLU A 11 6.76 -7.59 -8.84
N ALA A 12 7.21 -6.81 -9.82
CA ALA A 12 8.63 -6.60 -10.11
C ALA A 12 9.37 -5.94 -8.93
N ASP A 13 8.71 -5.03 -8.23
CA ASP A 13 9.23 -4.38 -7.02
C ASP A 13 9.15 -5.26 -5.77
N GLY A 14 8.57 -6.47 -5.88
CA GLY A 14 8.42 -7.42 -4.79
C GLY A 14 7.47 -6.95 -3.70
N LEU A 15 6.48 -6.14 -4.03
CA LEU A 15 5.44 -5.65 -3.12
C LEU A 15 4.17 -6.51 -3.19
N LEU A 16 3.90 -7.08 -4.37
CA LEU A 16 2.88 -8.09 -4.60
C LEU A 16 3.48 -9.40 -5.06
N HIS A 17 2.71 -10.48 -4.88
CA HIS A 17 2.91 -11.74 -5.59
C HIS A 17 1.56 -12.39 -5.92
N ARG A 18 1.58 -13.38 -6.81
CA ARG A 18 0.43 -14.25 -7.08
C ARG A 18 0.59 -15.58 -6.36
N VAL A 19 -0.44 -15.98 -5.63
CA VAL A 19 -0.60 -17.32 -5.04
C VAL A 19 -1.94 -17.86 -5.51
N ASP A 20 -1.92 -18.99 -6.21
CA ASP A 20 -3.12 -19.63 -6.78
C ASP A 20 -4.00 -18.68 -7.60
N GLY A 21 -3.35 -17.84 -8.42
CA GLY A 21 -4.03 -16.85 -9.27
C GLY A 21 -4.58 -15.63 -8.53
N ARG A 22 -4.42 -15.55 -7.20
CA ARG A 22 -4.84 -14.40 -6.38
C ARG A 22 -3.65 -13.52 -6.03
N LEU A 23 -3.86 -12.20 -6.11
CA LEU A 23 -2.88 -11.23 -5.64
C LEU A 23 -2.83 -11.23 -4.11
N ARG A 24 -1.61 -11.21 -3.56
CA ARG A 24 -1.33 -11.09 -2.13
C ARG A 24 -0.17 -10.13 -1.93
N THR A 25 -0.17 -9.44 -0.81
CA THR A 25 0.92 -8.55 -0.44
C THR A 25 2.10 -9.35 0.14
N THR A 26 3.31 -8.90 -0.17
CA THR A 26 4.52 -9.54 0.36
C THR A 26 4.81 -9.05 1.77
N ARG A 27 5.71 -9.76 2.49
CA ARG A 27 6.23 -9.30 3.78
C ARG A 27 6.94 -7.94 3.69
N ARG A 28 7.57 -7.64 2.54
CA ARG A 28 8.23 -6.35 2.30
C ARG A 28 7.19 -5.23 2.35
N TRP A 29 6.08 -5.41 1.65
CA TRP A 29 4.98 -4.45 1.65
C TRP A 29 4.34 -4.33 3.03
N GLN A 30 3.94 -5.45 3.64
CA GLN A 30 3.33 -5.48 4.97
C GLN A 30 4.20 -4.78 6.03
N GLY A 31 5.52 -4.98 5.97
CA GLY A 31 6.46 -4.30 6.86
C GLY A 31 6.53 -2.78 6.62
N ALA A 32 6.49 -2.32 5.37
CA ALA A 32 6.44 -0.89 5.06
C ALA A 32 5.13 -0.24 5.54
N MET A 33 4.00 -0.91 5.28
CA MET A 33 2.69 -0.49 5.75
C MET A 33 2.63 -0.40 7.28
N MET A 34 3.11 -1.43 8.00
CA MET A 34 3.13 -1.43 9.47
C MET A 34 3.97 -0.28 10.04
N ARG A 35 5.14 0.02 9.45
CA ARG A 35 5.95 1.18 9.86
C ARG A 35 5.24 2.50 9.58
N ALA A 36 4.54 2.62 8.45
CA ALA A 36 3.73 3.79 8.15
C ALA A 36 2.59 3.95 9.17
N ALA A 37 1.83 2.89 9.44
CA ALA A 37 0.77 2.87 10.43
C ALA A 37 1.27 3.24 11.84
N LEU A 38 2.40 2.68 12.28
CA LEU A 38 2.99 3.00 13.59
C LEU A 38 3.40 4.49 13.70
N ARG A 39 4.02 5.04 12.66
CA ARG A 39 4.37 6.48 12.63
C ARG A 39 3.12 7.36 12.70
N LEU A 40 2.06 6.97 12.00
CA LEU A 40 0.79 7.72 11.98
C LEU A 40 0.01 7.58 13.30
N ASN A 41 0.00 6.41 13.92
CA ASN A 41 -0.64 6.19 15.22
C ASN A 41 0.09 6.96 16.34
N GLY A 42 1.41 7.06 16.29
CA GLY A 42 2.17 7.94 17.20
C GLY A 42 1.88 9.44 17.01
N LEU A 43 1.27 9.83 15.88
CA LEU A 43 0.80 11.20 15.61
C LEU A 43 -0.67 11.39 15.97
N ASN A 44 -1.42 10.31 16.19
CA ASN A 44 -2.86 10.31 16.47
C ASN A 44 -3.12 9.71 17.87
N GLU A 45 -2.76 10.43 18.92
CA GLU A 45 -3.34 10.17 20.25
C GLU A 45 -4.86 10.44 20.19
N GLY A 46 -5.66 9.43 19.84
CA GLY A 46 -7.11 9.48 19.87
C GLY A 46 -7.87 9.13 18.57
N SER A 47 -7.25 8.56 17.54
CA SER A 47 -8.01 8.15 16.35
C SER A 47 -8.75 6.81 16.57
N ASP A 48 -10.08 6.91 16.54
CA ASP A 48 -11.13 5.93 16.75
C ASP A 48 -11.02 4.60 15.95
N GLU A 49 -11.78 3.62 16.44
CA GLU A 49 -12.19 2.39 15.76
C GLU A 49 -12.63 2.68 14.31
N GLY A 50 -11.75 2.41 13.34
CA GLY A 50 -12.03 2.64 11.91
C GLY A 50 -10.95 3.39 11.13
N ALA A 51 -9.68 3.33 11.56
CA ALA A 51 -8.57 3.95 10.86
C ALA A 51 -8.57 3.65 9.35
N ASP A 52 -8.70 4.69 8.54
CA ASP A 52 -8.73 4.59 7.09
C ASP A 52 -7.39 4.03 6.57
N LEU A 53 -7.39 2.78 6.14
CA LEU A 53 -6.20 2.07 5.63
C LEU A 53 -5.55 2.77 4.44
N ARG A 54 -6.25 3.68 3.74
CA ARG A 54 -5.67 4.44 2.63
C ARG A 54 -4.54 5.36 3.09
N VAL A 55 -4.59 5.88 4.31
CA VAL A 55 -3.56 6.78 4.85
C VAL A 55 -2.22 6.06 5.06
N PRO A 56 -2.14 4.93 5.81
CA PRO A 56 -0.90 4.19 5.93
C PRO A 56 -0.44 3.56 4.61
N VAL A 57 -1.36 3.15 3.71
CA VAL A 57 -1.00 2.67 2.36
C VAL A 57 -0.33 3.78 1.54
N ALA A 58 -0.92 4.98 1.50
CA ALA A 58 -0.34 6.13 0.80
C ALA A 58 1.02 6.52 1.37
N ALA A 59 1.15 6.57 2.70
CA ALA A 59 2.41 6.89 3.37
C ALA A 59 3.50 5.83 3.08
N ALA A 60 3.14 4.55 3.01
CA ALA A 60 4.07 3.49 2.62
C ALA A 60 4.49 3.58 1.15
N LEU A 61 3.57 3.93 0.23
CA LEU A 61 3.90 4.14 -1.18
C LEU A 61 4.89 5.29 -1.38
N VAL A 62 4.71 6.41 -0.66
CA VAL A 62 5.65 7.55 -0.72
C VAL A 62 7.03 7.16 -0.19
N GLU A 63 7.14 6.30 0.83
CA GLU A 63 8.43 5.77 1.29
C GLU A 63 9.11 4.88 0.23
N VAL A 64 8.33 4.07 -0.49
CA VAL A 64 8.85 3.14 -1.50
C VAL A 64 9.26 3.87 -2.78
N TYR A 65 8.39 4.72 -3.32
CA TYR A 65 8.53 5.30 -4.65
C TYR A 65 8.98 6.77 -4.63
N GLY A 66 9.03 7.41 -3.46
CA GLY A 66 9.37 8.82 -3.32
C GLY A 66 8.24 9.76 -3.74
N VAL A 67 8.51 11.06 -3.67
CA VAL A 67 7.54 12.14 -3.94
C VAL A 67 7.29 12.39 -5.42
N ASP A 68 8.07 11.79 -6.31
CA ASP A 68 8.01 12.03 -7.76
C ASP A 68 6.94 11.19 -8.48
N THR A 69 6.21 10.34 -7.75
CA THR A 69 5.10 9.56 -8.31
C THR A 69 3.90 10.46 -8.53
N SER A 70 3.33 10.45 -9.75
CA SER A 70 2.16 11.28 -10.04
C SER A 70 0.96 10.90 -9.18
N ASP A 71 0.14 11.89 -8.84
CA ASP A 71 -1.08 11.70 -8.03
C ASP A 71 -2.00 10.63 -8.63
N ASP A 72 -2.22 10.64 -9.94
CA ASP A 72 -3.02 9.62 -10.65
C ASP A 72 -2.46 8.20 -10.45
N THR A 73 -1.14 8.06 -10.46
CA THR A 73 -0.49 6.77 -10.26
C THR A 73 -0.61 6.34 -8.81
N LEU A 74 -0.42 7.25 -7.85
CA LEU A 74 -0.60 6.99 -6.43
C LEU A 74 -2.03 6.54 -6.12
N VAL A 75 -3.04 7.20 -6.68
CA VAL A 75 -4.46 6.85 -6.49
C VAL A 75 -4.73 5.42 -6.97
N GLU A 76 -4.24 5.04 -8.15
CA GLU A 76 -4.40 3.68 -8.67
C GLU A 76 -3.67 2.63 -7.82
N LEU A 77 -2.45 2.93 -7.37
CA LEU A 77 -1.69 2.04 -6.48
C LEU A 77 -2.42 1.84 -5.14
N ILE A 78 -2.98 2.89 -4.55
CA ILE A 78 -3.80 2.82 -3.33
C ILE A 78 -5.04 1.95 -3.58
N ALA A 79 -5.72 2.14 -4.72
CA ALA A 79 -6.91 1.37 -5.09
C ALA A 79 -6.62 -0.13 -5.32
N ILE A 80 -5.41 -0.47 -5.77
CA ILE A 80 -4.94 -1.86 -5.89
C ILE A 80 -4.64 -2.47 -4.51
N LEU A 81 -3.94 -1.75 -3.64
CA LEU A 81 -3.37 -2.29 -2.40
C LEU A 81 -4.35 -2.32 -1.23
N THR A 82 -5.21 -1.30 -1.09
CA THR A 82 -6.12 -1.18 0.06
C THR A 82 -7.05 -2.40 0.22
N PRO A 83 -7.69 -2.94 -0.85
CA PRO A 83 -8.55 -4.12 -0.71
C PRO A 83 -7.80 -5.38 -0.30
N LEU A 84 -6.50 -5.48 -0.60
CA LEU A 84 -5.70 -6.66 -0.26
C LEU A 84 -5.39 -6.69 1.24
N GLU A 85 -5.14 -5.52 1.84
CA GLU A 85 -4.90 -5.36 3.28
C GLU A 85 -6.15 -5.57 4.13
N ALA A 86 -7.34 -5.24 3.60
CA ALA A 86 -8.62 -5.49 4.28
C ALA A 86 -8.99 -6.99 4.40
N THR A 87 -8.21 -7.89 3.78
CA THR A 87 -8.44 -9.35 3.79
C THR A 87 -7.36 -10.16 4.52
N LEU A 88 -6.46 -9.47 5.23
CA LEU A 88 -5.51 -10.08 6.17
C LEU A 88 -6.20 -10.38 7.51
#